data_AF-A0A376TJM9-F1
#
_entry.id   AF-A0A376TJM9-F1
#
_cell.length_a   1.000
_cell.length_b   1.000
_cell.length_c   1.000
_cell.angle_alpha   90.00
_cell.angle_beta   90.00
_cell.angle_gamma   90.00
#
_symmetry.space_group_name_H-M   'P 1'
#
loop_
_entity.id
_entity.type
_entity.pdbx_description
1 polymer ?
#
loop_
_entity_poly.entity_id
_entity_poly.type
_entity_poly.pdbx_seq_one_letter_code
_entity_poly.pdbx_strand_id
1 'polypeptide(L)'
;MPEYCGVISKSPTVKAVKSKIEAEEEKFDFSILDKVVEEANNVDIREIAQQTEQEVVEVETVNGFGPNDVILDIRSIDEQEDKPLKVEGIDVVSLPFYKLSTKFGDLDQNRTWLLWCERGVMSRLQALYLREQGFNNVKVYRP
;
A
#
# COMPACT_ATOMS: atom_id res chain seq x y z
N MET A 1 1.89 -2.41 -1.62
CA MET A 1 2.20 -3.38 -2.70
C MET A 1 2.85 -4.60 -2.08
N PRO A 2 2.18 -5.76 -1.96
CA PRO A 2 2.84 -7.00 -1.57
C PRO A 2 3.66 -7.50 -2.75
N GLU A 3 4.98 -7.52 -2.59
CA GLU A 3 5.87 -8.19 -3.52
C GLU A 3 5.59 -9.70 -3.51
N TYR A 4 5.00 -10.21 -4.59
CA TYR A 4 5.01 -11.63 -4.90
C TYR A 4 6.32 -11.96 -5.64
N CYS A 5 7.43 -12.07 -4.90
CA CYS A 5 8.62 -12.78 -5.39
C CYS A 5 8.46 -14.32 -5.28
N GLY A 6 7.21 -14.78 -5.27
CA GLY A 6 6.80 -16.17 -5.13
C GLY A 6 6.39 -16.73 -6.48
N VAL A 7 7.30 -17.49 -7.05
CA VAL A 7 7.13 -18.45 -8.14
C VAL A 7 5.92 -19.37 -7.84
N ILE A 8 4.69 -18.95 -8.16
CA ILE A 8 3.53 -19.86 -8.16
C ILE A 8 3.50 -20.54 -9.53
N SER A 9 4.48 -21.42 -9.77
CA SER A 9 4.39 -22.36 -10.88
C SER A 9 3.46 -23.50 -10.46
N LYS A 10 2.15 -23.34 -10.69
CA LYS A 10 1.22 -24.49 -10.61
C LYS A 10 1.54 -25.43 -11.77
N SER A 11 2.14 -26.58 -11.47
CA SER A 11 2.49 -27.63 -12.44
C SER A 11 3.51 -27.20 -13.52
N PRO A 12 4.79 -26.95 -13.15
CA PRO A 12 5.83 -26.65 -14.14
C PRO A 12 5.95 -27.79 -15.16
N THR A 13 5.77 -27.46 -16.43
CA THR A 13 5.91 -28.45 -17.51
C THR A 13 7.40 -28.61 -17.83
N VAL A 14 8.02 -29.66 -17.27
CA VAL A 14 9.47 -29.94 -17.42
C VAL A 14 9.88 -30.49 -18.79
N LYS A 15 8.91 -30.85 -19.64
CA LYS A 15 9.13 -31.35 -21.01
C LYS A 15 7.95 -30.98 -21.90
N ALA A 16 7.88 -29.72 -22.30
CA ALA A 16 6.82 -29.24 -23.18
C ALA A 16 6.93 -29.90 -24.57
N VAL A 17 5.79 -30.30 -25.12
CA VAL A 17 5.72 -30.94 -26.44
C VAL A 17 5.87 -29.85 -27.50
N LYS A 18 6.94 -29.89 -28.30
CA LYS A 18 7.31 -28.85 -29.27
C LYS A 18 6.15 -28.40 -30.17
N SER A 19 5.40 -29.34 -30.73
CA SER A 19 4.27 -29.04 -31.61
C SER A 19 3.14 -28.28 -30.92
N LYS A 20 2.96 -28.45 -29.60
CA LYS A 20 2.00 -27.65 -28.84
C LYS A 20 2.52 -26.23 -28.58
N ILE A 21 3.83 -26.04 -28.45
CA ILE A 21 4.42 -24.72 -28.26
C ILE A 21 4.26 -23.90 -29.54
N GLU A 22 4.66 -24.47 -30.69
CA GLU A 22 4.58 -23.81 -31.99
C GLU A 22 3.14 -23.38 -32.33
N ALA A 23 2.15 -24.23 -32.04
CA ALA A 23 0.73 -23.92 -32.26
C ALA A 23 0.18 -22.83 -31.33
N GLU A 24 0.76 -22.64 -30.14
CA GLU A 24 0.39 -21.52 -29.26
C GLU A 24 1.16 -20.24 -29.63
N GLU A 25 2.42 -20.35 -30.08
CA GLU A 25 3.23 -19.22 -30.56
C GLU A 25 2.65 -18.60 -31.84
N GLU A 26 2.08 -19.39 -32.74
CA GLU A 26 1.36 -18.87 -33.93
C GLU A 26 0.18 -17.96 -33.60
N LYS A 27 -0.39 -18.06 -32.39
CA LYS A 27 -1.50 -17.21 -31.94
C LYS A 27 -1.01 -15.88 -31.36
N PHE A 28 0.29 -15.74 -31.09
CA PHE A 28 0.87 -14.54 -30.53
C PHE A 28 1.29 -13.59 -31.65
N ASP A 29 0.84 -12.33 -31.57
CA ASP A 29 1.25 -11.29 -32.51
C ASP A 29 2.60 -10.71 -32.09
N PHE A 30 3.66 -11.15 -32.77
CA PHE A 30 5.02 -10.69 -32.50
C PHE A 30 5.25 -9.22 -32.81
N SER A 31 4.39 -8.56 -33.61
CA SER A 31 4.50 -7.13 -33.89
C SER A 31 4.29 -6.26 -32.66
N ILE A 32 3.63 -6.80 -31.62
CA ILE A 32 3.47 -6.13 -30.32
C ILE A 32 4.84 -5.92 -29.66
N LEU A 33 5.79 -6.84 -29.81
CA LEU A 33 7.12 -6.71 -29.21
C LEU A 33 7.89 -5.56 -29.87
N ASP A 34 7.87 -5.50 -31.20
CA ASP A 34 8.52 -4.44 -31.95
C ASP A 34 7.92 -3.07 -31.59
N LYS A 35 6.59 -2.98 -31.55
CA LYS A 35 5.88 -1.77 -31.15
C LYS A 35 6.24 -1.31 -29.74
N VAL A 36 6.28 -2.23 -28.76
CA VAL A 36 6.61 -1.89 -27.36
C VAL A 36 8.06 -1.44 -27.24
N VAL A 37 8.98 -2.00 -28.04
CA VAL A 37 10.38 -1.56 -28.08
C VAL A 37 10.51 -0.17 -28.72
N GLU A 38 9.77 0.10 -29.80
CA GLU A 38 9.75 1.43 -30.45
C GLU A 38 9.12 2.51 -29.55
N GLU A 39 8.07 2.17 -28.82
CA GLU A 39 7.37 3.07 -27.90
C GLU A 39 8.03 3.16 -26.50
N ALA A 40 9.12 2.42 -26.26
CA ALA A 40 9.80 2.40 -24.98
C ALA A 40 10.46 3.75 -24.68
N ASN A 41 10.08 4.37 -23.57
CA ASN A 41 10.67 5.62 -23.11
C ASN A 41 11.94 5.34 -22.29
N ASN A 42 13.08 5.87 -22.74
CA ASN A 42 14.32 5.88 -21.96
C ASN A 42 14.41 7.18 -21.17
N VAL A 43 14.33 7.07 -19.83
CA VAL A 43 14.40 8.22 -18.93
C VAL A 43 15.66 8.11 -18.06
N ASP A 44 16.40 9.21 -17.92
CA ASP A 44 17.53 9.26 -17.01
C ASP A 44 17.03 9.19 -15.55
N ILE A 45 17.65 8.33 -14.73
CA ILE A 45 17.26 8.15 -13.32
C ILE A 45 17.25 9.47 -12.52
N ARG A 46 18.03 10.46 -12.94
CA ARG A 46 18.09 11.80 -12.31
C ARG A 46 16.88 12.67 -12.68
N GLU A 47 16.24 12.42 -13.82
CA GLU A 47 15.04 13.13 -14.28
C GLU A 47 13.75 12.56 -13.65
N ILE A 48 13.76 11.28 -13.29
CA ILE A 48 12.64 10.60 -12.62
C ILE A 48 12.27 11.28 -11.29
N ALA A 49 13.27 11.76 -10.53
CA ALA A 49 13.04 12.46 -9.27
C ALA A 49 12.18 13.73 -9.47
N GLN A 50 12.38 14.46 -10.57
CA GLN A 50 11.66 15.71 -10.86
C GLN A 50 10.22 15.48 -11.33
N GLN A 51 9.96 14.36 -12.03
CA GLN A 51 8.61 14.00 -12.48
C GLN A 51 7.76 13.35 -11.38
N THR A 52 8.40 12.72 -10.40
CA THR A 52 7.71 12.00 -9.32
C THR A 52 7.13 12.96 -8.27
N GLU A 53 7.64 14.19 -8.13
CA GLU A 53 7.10 15.17 -7.18
C GLU A 53 5.64 15.58 -7.46
N GLN A 54 5.12 15.37 -8.67
CA GLN A 54 3.77 15.83 -9.04
C GLN A 54 2.62 14.92 -8.59
N GLU A 55 2.86 13.66 -8.18
CA GLU A 55 1.78 12.74 -7.77
C GLU A 55 2.13 11.83 -6.59
N VAL A 56 3.19 12.11 -5.82
CA VAL A 56 3.37 11.38 -4.54
C VAL A 56 2.37 11.93 -3.54
N VAL A 57 1.34 11.13 -3.27
CA VAL A 57 0.48 11.31 -2.09
C VAL A 57 1.35 11.07 -0.85
N GLU A 58 2.04 12.11 -0.39
CA GLU A 58 2.81 12.01 0.83
C GLU A 58 1.86 11.93 2.02
N VAL A 59 2.04 10.87 2.81
CA VAL A 59 1.39 10.75 4.11
C VAL A 59 2.27 11.41 5.16
N GLU A 60 1.75 12.47 5.74
CA GLU A 60 2.37 13.16 6.87
C GLU A 60 2.60 12.21 8.04
N THR A 61 3.83 12.20 8.57
CA THR A 61 4.18 11.48 9.80
C THR A 61 4.37 12.49 10.93
N VAL A 62 3.68 12.28 12.04
CA VAL A 62 3.68 13.17 13.21
C VAL A 62 4.13 12.42 14.47
N ASN A 63 4.78 13.16 15.37
CA ASN A 63 5.22 12.69 16.69
C ASN A 63 4.47 13.39 17.84
N GLY A 64 3.56 14.31 17.53
CA GLY A 64 2.75 15.04 18.50
C GLY A 64 1.28 15.11 18.07
N PHE A 65 0.46 15.67 18.95
CA PHE A 65 -1.00 15.68 18.80
C PHE A 65 -1.54 17.10 18.62
N GLY A 66 -2.44 17.25 17.65
CA GLY A 66 -3.34 18.38 17.54
C GLY A 66 -4.59 18.22 18.40
N PRO A 67 -5.42 19.28 18.51
CA PRO A 67 -6.61 19.29 19.36
C PRO A 67 -7.73 18.33 18.90
N ASN A 68 -7.73 17.89 17.64
CA ASN A 68 -8.76 17.01 17.04
C ASN A 68 -8.20 15.65 16.62
N ASP A 69 -7.00 15.32 17.08
CA ASP A 69 -6.31 14.10 16.68
C ASP A 69 -6.80 12.93 17.54
N VAL A 70 -6.92 11.76 16.91
CA VAL A 70 -7.23 10.49 17.58
C VAL A 70 -6.29 9.42 17.06
N ILE A 71 -5.70 8.64 17.95
CA ILE A 71 -4.88 7.51 17.54
C ILE A 71 -5.78 6.34 17.15
N LEU A 72 -5.53 5.78 15.97
CA LEU A 72 -6.13 4.56 15.49
C LEU A 72 -5.09 3.44 15.55
N ASP A 73 -5.18 2.57 16.55
CA ASP A 73 -4.37 1.36 16.65
C ASP A 73 -4.88 0.34 15.62
N ILE A 74 -4.07 0.07 14.60
CA ILE A 74 -4.43 -0.82 13.49
C ILE A 74 -3.77 -2.19 13.54
N ARG A 75 -3.09 -2.52 14.64
CA ARG A 75 -2.49 -3.85 14.83
C ARG A 75 -3.57 -4.93 14.88
N SER A 76 -3.13 -6.19 14.88
CA SER A 76 -4.05 -7.31 15.12
C SER A 76 -4.67 -7.22 16.52
N ILE A 77 -5.83 -7.86 16.71
CA ILE A 77 -6.52 -7.88 18.00
C ILE A 77 -5.60 -8.49 19.07
N ASP A 78 -4.93 -9.60 18.74
CA ASP A 78 -4.01 -10.29 19.64
C ASP A 78 -2.87 -9.36 20.12
N GLU A 79 -2.27 -8.55 19.22
CA GLU A 79 -1.23 -7.59 19.59
C GLU A 79 -1.75 -6.45 20.50
N GLN A 80 -3.01 -6.06 20.31
CA GLN A 80 -3.65 -5.00 21.10
C GLN A 80 -4.02 -5.50 22.50
N GLU A 81 -4.43 -6.76 22.62
CA GLU A 81 -4.72 -7.41 23.89
C GLU A 81 -3.43 -7.71 24.67
N ASP A 82 -2.39 -8.21 24.00
CA ASP A 82 -1.07 -8.51 24.61
C ASP A 82 -0.35 -7.23 25.05
N LYS A 83 -0.40 -6.18 24.22
CA LYS A 83 0.27 -4.89 24.48
C LYS A 83 -0.67 -3.72 24.17
N PRO A 84 -1.61 -3.39 25.08
CA PRO A 84 -2.51 -2.26 24.88
C PRO A 84 -1.75 -0.94 24.75
N LEU A 85 -1.99 -0.20 23.67
CA LEU A 85 -1.42 1.13 23.50
C LEU A 85 -2.12 2.10 24.45
N LYS A 86 -1.34 2.74 25.34
CA LYS A 86 -1.82 3.81 26.22
C LYS A 86 -0.96 5.05 25.99
N VAL A 87 -1.60 6.14 25.62
CA VAL A 87 -0.96 7.44 25.38
C VAL A 87 -1.74 8.49 26.17
N GLU A 88 -1.05 9.31 26.94
CA GLU A 88 -1.71 10.35 27.73
C GLU A 88 -2.11 11.54 26.86
N GLY A 89 -3.28 12.12 27.14
CA GLY A 89 -3.75 13.35 26.48
C GLY A 89 -4.37 13.17 25.09
N ILE A 90 -4.60 11.93 24.64
CA ILE A 90 -5.27 11.64 23.36
C ILE A 90 -6.10 10.35 23.45
N ASP A 91 -7.21 10.32 22.71
CA ASP A 91 -8.05 9.13 22.58
C ASP A 91 -7.34 8.06 21.71
N VAL A 92 -7.39 6.80 22.15
CA VAL A 92 -6.90 5.65 21.39
C VAL A 92 -8.08 4.75 21.03
N VAL A 93 -8.33 4.58 19.74
CA VAL A 93 -9.37 3.71 19.19
C VAL A 93 -8.71 2.50 18.55
N SER A 94 -9.22 1.30 18.83
CA SER A 94 -8.79 0.07 18.17
C SER A 94 -9.60 -0.15 16.89
N LEU A 95 -8.91 -0.30 15.75
CA LEU A 95 -9.49 -0.76 14.50
C LEU A 95 -8.45 -1.52 13.68
N PRO A 96 -8.41 -2.86 13.76
CA PRO A 96 -7.44 -3.66 13.04
C PRO A 96 -7.42 -3.38 11.52
N PHE A 97 -6.22 -3.39 10.93
CA PHE A 97 -6.00 -2.97 9.53
C PHE A 97 -6.90 -3.70 8.51
N TYR A 98 -7.24 -4.96 8.74
CA TYR A 98 -8.07 -5.76 7.83
C TYR A 98 -9.56 -5.34 7.83
N LYS A 99 -10.00 -4.50 8.78
CA LYS A 99 -11.34 -3.87 8.79
C LYS A 99 -11.32 -2.43 8.27
N LEU A 100 -10.14 -1.83 8.15
CA LEU A 100 -9.94 -0.41 7.89
C LEU A 100 -10.67 0.04 6.61
N SER A 101 -10.48 -0.66 5.49
CA SER A 101 -11.09 -0.32 4.20
C SER A 101 -12.62 -0.27 4.21
N THR A 102 -13.26 -1.03 5.10
CA THR A 102 -14.73 -1.10 5.20
C THR A 102 -15.30 -0.23 6.30
N LYS A 103 -14.50 0.12 7.31
CA LYS A 103 -14.96 0.78 8.54
C LYS A 103 -14.44 2.19 8.72
N PHE A 104 -13.40 2.58 7.99
CA PHE A 104 -12.84 3.91 8.09
C PHE A 104 -13.85 5.00 7.70
N GLY A 105 -14.69 4.75 6.68
CA GLY A 105 -15.75 5.67 6.27
C GLY A 105 -16.88 5.87 7.30
N ASP A 106 -17.07 4.91 8.22
CA ASP A 106 -18.05 5.01 9.31
C ASP A 106 -17.55 5.88 10.48
N LEU A 107 -16.25 6.21 10.50
CA LEU A 107 -15.64 7.03 11.55
C LEU A 107 -15.99 8.52 11.39
N ASP A 108 -15.80 9.30 12.45
CA ASP A 108 -15.97 10.76 12.40
C ASP A 108 -14.92 11.40 11.47
N GLN A 109 -15.38 11.86 10.30
CA GLN A 109 -14.53 12.45 9.28
C GLN A 109 -14.08 13.88 9.61
N ASN A 110 -14.59 14.49 10.68
CA ASN A 110 -14.13 15.81 11.15
C ASN A 110 -12.89 15.72 12.05
N ARG A 111 -12.49 14.50 12.46
CA ARG A 111 -11.29 14.24 13.24
C ARG A 111 -10.12 13.87 12.35
N THR A 112 -8.90 14.10 12.84
CA THR A 112 -7.68 13.60 12.21
C THR A 112 -7.32 12.25 12.81
N TRP A 113 -7.23 11.23 11.96
CA TRP A 113 -6.90 9.88 12.38
C TRP A 113 -5.40 9.62 12.23
N LEU A 114 -4.76 9.37 13.36
CA LEU A 114 -3.34 9.05 13.45
C LEU A 114 -3.16 7.53 13.49
N LEU A 115 -2.84 6.92 12.36
CA LEU A 115 -2.64 5.47 12.26
C LEU A 115 -1.36 5.06 12.99
N TRP A 116 -1.46 4.02 13.81
CA TRP A 116 -0.32 3.50 14.55
C TRP A 116 -0.18 1.97 14.45
N CYS A 117 1.07 1.53 14.29
CA CYS A 117 1.49 0.15 14.43
C CYS A 117 2.94 0.12 14.94
N GLU A 118 3.38 -0.99 15.53
CA GLU A 118 4.66 -1.06 16.26
C GLU A 118 5.87 -0.66 15.40
N ARG A 119 5.93 -1.09 14.14
CA ARG A 119 7.07 -0.81 13.25
C ARG A 119 6.86 0.35 12.28
N GLY A 120 5.68 0.98 12.28
CA GLY A 120 5.32 2.06 11.35
C GLY A 120 5.08 1.66 9.88
N VAL A 121 5.40 0.43 9.48
CA VAL A 121 5.24 -0.05 8.09
C VAL A 121 3.76 -0.18 7.72
N MET A 122 2.98 -0.83 8.59
CA MET A 122 1.55 -1.06 8.32
C MET A 122 0.77 0.25 8.35
N SER A 123 1.07 1.15 9.30
CA SER A 123 0.41 2.45 9.39
C SER A 123 0.68 3.32 8.16
N ARG A 124 1.92 3.36 7.66
CA ARG A 124 2.24 4.10 6.42
C ARG A 124 1.55 3.54 5.19
N LEU A 125 1.56 2.21 5.03
CA LEU A 125 0.91 1.57 3.87
C LEU A 125 -0.61 1.80 3.86
N GLN A 126 -1.25 1.64 5.01
CA GLN A 126 -2.69 1.83 5.14
C GLN A 126 -3.09 3.30 4.98
N ALA A 127 -2.28 4.24 5.48
CA ALA A 127 -2.52 5.66 5.30
C ALA A 127 -2.49 6.08 3.83
N LEU A 128 -1.52 5.55 3.05
CA LEU A 128 -1.44 5.78 1.62
C LEU A 128 -2.69 5.27 0.92
N TYR A 129 -3.11 4.04 1.23
CA TYR A 129 -4.31 3.43 0.67
C TYR A 129 -5.58 4.23 0.97
N LEU A 130 -5.75 4.71 2.22
CA LEU A 130 -6.89 5.56 2.58
C LEU A 130 -6.87 6.91 1.84
N ARG A 131 -5.69 7.50 1.64
CA ARG A 131 -5.56 8.75 0.87
C ARG A 131 -5.91 8.55 -0.61
N GLU A 132 -5.50 7.44 -1.22
CA GLU A 132 -5.90 7.06 -2.58
C GLU A 132 -7.42 6.87 -2.70
N GLN A 133 -8.09 6.44 -1.63
CA GLN A 133 -9.55 6.37 -1.54
C GLN A 133 -10.23 7.73 -1.32
N GLY A 134 -9.46 8.81 -1.14
CA GLY A 134 -9.96 10.19 -0.97
C GLY A 134 -10.03 10.68 0.48
N PHE A 135 -9.59 9.89 1.46
CA PHE A 135 -9.56 10.32 2.86
C PHE A 135 -8.36 11.21 3.16
N ASN A 136 -8.61 12.51 3.34
CA ASN A 136 -7.57 13.51 3.57
C ASN A 136 -7.23 13.79 5.04
N ASN A 137 -7.99 13.22 5.97
CA ASN A 137 -7.88 13.38 7.41
C ASN A 137 -7.05 12.27 8.07
N VAL A 138 -6.05 11.75 7.35
CA VAL A 138 -5.24 10.59 7.76
C VAL A 138 -3.77 10.97 7.83
N LYS A 139 -3.12 10.63 8.95
CA LYS A 139 -1.67 10.78 9.19
C LYS A 139 -1.11 9.53 9.87
N VAL A 140 0.21 9.43 9.96
CA VAL A 140 0.90 8.34 10.67
C VAL A 140 1.48 8.87 11.98
N TYR A 141 1.16 8.21 13.09
CA TYR A 141 1.82 8.49 14.38
C TYR A 141 3.10 7.68 14.51
N ARG A 142 4.21 8.37 14.79
CA ARG A 142 5.51 7.77 15.07
C ARG A 142 6.16 8.52 16.24
N PRO A 143 5.96 8.06 17.49
CA PRO A 143 6.65 8.62 18.66
C PRO A 143 8.16 8.42 18.60
#